data_AF-A0A3L7P9P9-F1
#
_entry.id   AF-A0A3L7P9P9-F1
#
_cell.length_a   1.000
_cell.length_b   1.000
_cell.length_c   1.000
_cell.angle_alpha   90.00
_cell.angle_beta   90.00
_cell.angle_gamma   90.00
#
_symmetry.space_group_name_H-M   'P 1'
#
loop_
_entity.id
_entity.type
_entity.pdbx_description
1 polymer ?
#
loop_
_entity_poly.entity_id
_entity_poly.type
_entity_poly.pdbx_seq_one_letter_code
_entity_poly.pdbx_strand_id
1 'polypeptide(L)'
;MSSAQNPEEPTPEMIEMYRLNRLMGLPQTEVAQRFGVSQPTVSKAVTKVEHWQRSQFREEVSLFRTRMTLRLEHLYAEAMQTWAMSKTPLVVTTTREERGNQRQASNQESPQATTVITTRDTPQCGNPAFLRIAMDSLDQINNLWSGEIANSSRQSEYRVAGKTQIQVIEDKIGQLKELRENLVAKC
;
A
#
# COMPACT_ATOMS: atom_id res chain seq x y z
N MET A 1 22.53 4.48 18.37
CA MET A 1 21.83 3.28 17.87
C MET A 1 22.90 2.26 17.51
N SER A 2 22.95 1.13 18.20
CA SER A 2 23.99 0.12 18.00
C SER A 2 23.77 -0.53 16.63
N SER A 3 24.71 -0.37 15.70
CA SER A 3 24.74 -1.16 14.46
C SER A 3 24.95 -2.61 14.87
N ALA A 4 23.86 -3.36 14.99
CA ALA A 4 23.92 -4.80 15.15
C ALA A 4 24.68 -5.34 13.94
N GLN A 5 25.92 -5.76 14.15
CA GLN A 5 26.72 -6.41 13.10
C GLN A 5 25.91 -7.62 12.62
N ASN A 6 25.53 -7.62 11.34
CA ASN A 6 24.87 -8.76 10.73
C ASN A 6 25.79 -9.96 10.93
N PRO A 7 25.32 -11.07 11.53
CA PRO A 7 26.17 -12.24 11.76
C PRO A 7 26.83 -12.65 10.45
N GLU A 8 28.14 -12.86 10.51
CA GLU A 8 28.93 -13.36 9.39
C GLU A 8 28.31 -14.65 8.83
N GLU A 9 28.27 -14.75 7.50
CA GLU A 9 27.72 -15.90 6.80
C GLU A 9 28.40 -17.21 7.28
N PRO A 10 27.63 -18.24 7.66
CA PRO A 10 28.18 -19.54 8.03
C PRO A 10 28.88 -20.19 6.84
N THR A 11 29.94 -20.94 7.10
CA THR A 11 30.62 -21.69 6.03
C THR A 11 29.72 -22.81 5.50
N PRO A 12 29.93 -23.29 4.25
CA PRO A 12 29.17 -24.40 3.69
C PRO A 12 29.17 -25.66 4.57
N GLU A 13 30.30 -25.93 5.25
CA GLU A 13 30.41 -27.05 6.20
C GLU A 13 29.49 -26.87 7.41
N MET A 14 29.39 -25.65 7.97
CA MET A 14 28.49 -25.36 9.08
C MET A 14 27.02 -25.52 8.66
N ILE A 15 26.68 -25.12 7.43
CA ILE A 15 25.35 -25.31 6.85
C ILE A 15 25.02 -26.79 6.73
N GLU A 16 25.96 -27.62 6.27
CA GLU A 16 25.74 -29.07 6.18
C GLU A 16 25.63 -29.73 7.57
N MET A 17 26.45 -29.32 8.54
CA MET A 17 26.30 -29.77 9.94
C MET A 17 24.91 -29.42 10.49
N TYR A 18 24.41 -28.22 10.21
CA TYR A 18 23.06 -27.80 10.56
C TYR A 18 21.99 -28.65 9.88
N ARG A 19 22.13 -28.90 8.57
CA ARG A 19 21.21 -29.74 7.79
C ARG A 19 21.08 -31.13 8.39
N LEU A 20 22.22 -31.78 8.68
CA LEU A 20 22.27 -33.11 9.27
C LEU A 20 21.65 -33.14 10.68
N ASN A 21 21.94 -32.13 11.52
CA ASN A 21 21.43 -32.13 12.88
C ASN A 21 19.93 -31.77 12.98
N ARG A 22 19.48 -30.75 12.23
CA ARG A 22 18.13 -30.19 12.38
C ARG A 22 17.12 -30.76 11.39
N LEU A 23 17.53 -31.01 10.16
CA LEU A 23 16.60 -31.49 9.11
C LEU A 23 16.61 -33.02 9.01
N MET A 24 17.76 -33.65 9.21
CA MET A 24 17.90 -35.11 9.17
C MET A 24 17.81 -35.75 10.57
N GLY A 25 17.78 -34.97 11.65
CA GLY A 25 17.61 -35.44 13.02
C GLY A 25 18.81 -36.20 13.60
N LEU A 26 19.99 -36.10 12.99
CA LEU A 26 21.18 -36.81 13.47
C LEU A 26 21.69 -36.20 14.78
N PRO A 27 22.12 -37.02 15.77
CA PRO A 27 22.68 -36.52 17.01
C PRO A 27 24.01 -35.79 16.72
N GLN A 28 24.29 -34.72 17.48
CA GLN A 28 25.48 -33.90 17.24
C GLN A 28 26.79 -34.68 17.40
N THR A 29 26.81 -35.75 18.19
CA THR A 29 27.94 -36.66 18.34
C THR A 29 28.25 -37.42 17.05
N GLU A 30 27.23 -37.89 16.35
CA GLU A 30 27.39 -38.57 15.06
C GLU A 30 27.81 -37.58 13.96
N VAL A 31 27.22 -36.38 13.95
CA VAL A 31 27.65 -35.30 13.05
C VAL A 31 29.12 -34.94 13.32
N ALA A 32 29.52 -34.82 14.59
CA ALA A 32 30.90 -34.53 14.95
C ALA A 32 31.87 -35.60 14.44
N GLN A 33 31.51 -36.88 14.57
CA GLN A 33 32.29 -38.00 14.05
C GLN A 33 32.43 -37.94 12.52
N ARG A 34 31.36 -37.65 11.78
CA ARG A 34 31.39 -37.56 10.31
C ARG A 34 32.32 -36.46 9.79
N PHE A 35 32.40 -35.34 10.51
CA PHE A 35 33.23 -34.20 10.12
C PHE A 35 34.62 -34.20 10.77
N GLY A 36 34.93 -35.19 11.62
CA GLY A 36 36.21 -35.24 12.34
C GLY A 36 36.41 -34.08 13.32
N VAL A 37 35.33 -33.51 13.85
CA VAL A 37 35.35 -32.36 14.75
C VAL A 37 34.81 -32.73 16.14
N SER A 38 34.96 -31.83 17.10
CA SER A 38 34.35 -31.98 18.42
C SER A 38 32.84 -31.69 18.40
N GLN A 39 32.05 -32.33 19.27
CA GLN A 39 30.62 -32.02 19.41
C GLN A 39 30.35 -30.54 19.76
N PRO A 40 31.16 -29.86 20.61
CA PRO A 40 31.03 -28.43 20.82
C PRO A 40 31.20 -27.60 19.54
N THR A 41 32.04 -28.03 18.60
CA THR A 41 32.19 -27.39 17.28
C THR A 41 30.88 -27.46 16.50
N VAL A 42 30.25 -28.63 16.46
CA VAL A 42 28.93 -28.81 15.81
C VAL A 42 27.87 -27.94 16.48
N SER A 43 27.83 -27.91 17.81
CA SER A 43 26.89 -27.06 18.54
C SER A 43 27.07 -25.57 18.21
N LYS A 44 28.32 -25.10 18.09
CA LYS A 44 28.62 -23.71 17.67
C LYS A 44 28.19 -23.45 16.23
N ALA A 45 28.44 -24.40 15.32
CA ALA A 45 28.04 -24.31 13.92
C ALA A 45 26.51 -24.19 13.78
N VAL A 46 25.76 -25.06 14.45
CA VAL A 46 24.28 -25.05 14.47
C VAL A 46 23.77 -23.70 14.98
N THR A 47 24.26 -23.22 16.13
CA THR A 47 23.84 -21.94 16.70
C THR A 47 24.17 -20.76 15.78
N LYS A 48 25.33 -20.77 15.11
CA LYS A 48 25.71 -19.72 14.15
C LYS A 48 24.75 -19.68 12.97
N VAL A 49 24.41 -20.84 12.40
CA VAL A 49 23.43 -20.95 11.29
C VAL A 49 22.05 -20.50 11.73
N GLU A 50 21.55 -20.94 12.89
CA GLU A 50 20.25 -20.50 13.42
C GLU A 50 20.20 -18.99 13.67
N HIS A 51 21.29 -18.41 14.16
CA HIS A 51 21.38 -16.98 14.39
C HIS A 51 21.40 -16.19 13.08
N TRP A 52 22.18 -16.65 12.10
CA TRP A 52 22.23 -16.07 10.76
C TRP A 52 20.90 -16.16 10.03
N GLN A 53 20.23 -17.32 10.00
CA GLN A 53 18.90 -17.45 9.41
C GLN A 53 17.87 -16.51 10.06
N ARG A 54 17.92 -16.37 11.39
CA ARG A 54 17.08 -15.42 12.12
C ARG A 54 17.42 -13.95 11.81
N SER A 55 18.66 -13.61 11.48
CA SER A 55 19.01 -12.24 11.08
C SER A 55 18.49 -11.95 9.67
N GLN A 56 18.72 -12.85 8.73
CA GLN A 56 18.23 -12.74 7.35
C GLN A 56 16.70 -12.58 7.33
N PHE A 57 15.98 -13.44 8.05
CA PHE A 57 14.53 -13.35 8.14
C PHE A 57 14.05 -12.03 8.76
N ARG A 58 14.75 -11.51 9.78
CA ARG A 58 14.42 -10.22 10.40
C ARG A 58 14.64 -9.06 9.44
N GLU A 59 15.72 -9.09 8.67
CA GLU A 59 16.00 -8.07 7.66
C GLU A 59 14.95 -8.08 6.55
N GLU A 60 14.61 -9.27 6.03
CA GLU A 60 13.56 -9.42 5.01
C GLU A 60 12.20 -8.94 5.51
N VAL A 61 11.79 -9.34 6.71
CA VAL A 61 10.52 -8.89 7.31
C VAL A 61 10.55 -7.38 7.56
N SER A 62 11.67 -6.82 8.00
CA SER A 62 11.81 -5.37 8.22
C SER A 62 11.70 -4.59 6.91
N LEU A 63 12.38 -5.04 5.85
CA LEU A 63 12.31 -4.44 4.52
C LEU A 63 10.92 -4.55 3.93
N PHE A 64 10.26 -5.71 4.07
CA PHE A 64 8.89 -5.92 3.64
C PHE A 64 7.93 -4.96 4.36
N ARG A 65 7.99 -4.91 5.70
CA ARG A 65 7.13 -4.02 6.51
C ARG A 65 7.33 -2.56 6.15
N THR A 66 8.58 -2.13 5.97
CA THR A 66 8.90 -0.76 5.55
C THR A 66 8.27 -0.45 4.19
N ARG A 67 8.48 -1.32 3.19
CA ARG A 67 7.92 -1.13 1.83
C ARG A 67 6.39 -1.12 1.82
N MET A 68 5.76 -1.94 2.65
CA MET A 68 4.30 -1.97 2.75
C MET A 68 3.74 -0.75 3.47
N THR A 69 4.38 -0.34 4.57
CA THR A 69 4.01 0.88 5.30
C THR A 69 4.04 2.09 4.38
N LEU A 70 5.15 2.30 3.65
CA LEU A 70 5.29 3.44 2.72
C LEU A 70 4.19 3.48 1.65
N ARG A 71 3.81 2.30 1.10
CA ARG A 71 2.73 2.23 0.11
C ARG A 71 1.36 2.51 0.69
N LEU A 72 1.07 2.00 1.89
CA LEU A 72 -0.19 2.25 2.58
C LEU A 72 -0.31 3.71 3.04
N GLU A 73 0.79 4.34 3.48
CA GLU A 73 0.86 5.77 3.78
C GLU A 73 0.59 6.61 2.52
N HIS A 74 1.16 6.22 1.38
CA HIS A 74 0.87 6.89 0.11
C HIS A 74 -0.60 6.72 -0.27
N LEU A 75 -1.16 5.51 -0.18
CA LEU A 75 -2.58 5.27 -0.44
C LEU A 75 -3.48 6.12 0.47
N TYR A 76 -3.16 6.21 1.75
CA TYR A 76 -3.85 7.06 2.72
C TYR A 76 -3.80 8.53 2.30
N ALA A 77 -2.61 9.05 1.96
CA ALA A 77 -2.45 10.44 1.55
C ALA A 77 -3.26 10.78 0.29
N GLU A 78 -3.21 9.92 -0.73
CA GLU A 78 -3.99 10.10 -1.97
C GLU A 78 -5.49 10.03 -1.70
N ALA A 79 -5.95 9.11 -0.86
CA ALA A 79 -7.34 9.00 -0.48
C ALA A 79 -7.83 10.25 0.26
N MET A 80 -7.05 10.77 1.20
CA MET A 80 -7.38 12.00 1.94
C MET A 80 -7.38 13.25 1.05
N GLN A 81 -6.43 13.35 0.12
CA GLN A 81 -6.43 14.43 -0.88
C GLN A 81 -7.65 14.34 -1.79
N THR A 82 -7.95 13.16 -2.33
CA THR A 82 -9.11 12.95 -3.22
C THR A 82 -10.41 13.24 -2.48
N TRP A 83 -10.53 12.85 -1.21
CA TRP A 83 -11.64 13.24 -0.35
C TRP A 83 -11.73 14.75 -0.18
N ALA A 84 -10.61 15.42 0.09
CA ALA A 84 -10.57 16.87 0.21
C ALA A 84 -11.09 17.56 -1.06
N MET A 85 -10.69 17.06 -2.23
CA MET A 85 -11.11 17.58 -3.53
C MET A 85 -12.56 17.25 -3.85
N SER A 86 -13.08 16.11 -3.42
CA SER A 86 -14.51 15.79 -3.60
C SER A 86 -15.47 16.71 -2.83
N LYS A 87 -14.96 17.62 -2.00
CA LYS A 87 -15.75 18.67 -1.34
C LYS A 87 -15.84 19.96 -2.17
N THR A 88 -15.11 20.07 -3.28
CA THR A 88 -15.19 21.28 -4.10
C THR A 88 -16.61 21.44 -4.62
N PRO A 89 -17.18 22.66 -4.52
CA PRO A 89 -18.56 22.89 -4.93
C PRO A 89 -18.68 22.67 -6.44
N LEU A 90 -19.76 22.00 -6.86
CA LEU A 90 -20.06 21.86 -8.28
C LEU A 90 -20.71 23.17 -8.75
N VAL A 91 -20.04 23.82 -9.70
CA VAL A 91 -20.55 25.02 -10.37
C VAL A 91 -21.46 24.56 -11.50
N VAL A 92 -22.77 24.74 -11.33
CA VAL A 92 -23.75 24.44 -12.37
C VAL A 92 -24.10 25.74 -13.09
N THR A 93 -23.59 25.88 -14.32
CA THR A 93 -23.94 27.00 -15.20
C THR A 93 -25.12 26.59 -16.07
N THR A 94 -26.29 27.17 -15.81
CA THR A 94 -27.48 26.98 -16.65
C THR A 94 -27.59 28.16 -17.59
N THR A 95 -27.42 27.90 -18.89
CA THR A 95 -27.66 28.89 -19.94
C THR A 95 -29.09 28.72 -20.45
N ARG A 96 -29.94 29.72 -20.21
CA ARG A 96 -31.31 29.75 -20.74
C ARG A 96 -31.41 30.84 -21.79
N GLU A 97 -31.83 30.47 -22.99
CA GLU A 97 -32.27 31.43 -24.00
C GLU A 97 -33.74 31.76 -23.74
N GLU A 98 -34.02 33.00 -23.32
CA GLU A 98 -35.40 33.47 -23.22
C GLU A 98 -35.77 34.16 -24.53
N ARG A 99 -36.67 33.53 -25.30
CA ARG A 99 -37.44 34.24 -26.34
C ARG A 99 -38.59 34.95 -25.66
N GLY A 100 -38.50 36.27 -25.55
CA GLY A 100 -39.61 37.11 -25.09
C GLY A 100 -40.86 36.84 -25.93
N ASN A 101 -41.92 36.38 -25.30
CA ASN A 101 -43.22 36.20 -25.94
C ASN A 101 -43.87 37.59 -26.08
N GLN A 102 -43.50 38.35 -27.12
CA GLN A 102 -44.11 39.64 -27.41
C GLN A 102 -45.55 39.44 -27.88
N ARG A 103 -46.52 39.69 -26.98
CA ARG A 103 -47.87 40.08 -27.37
C ARG A 103 -47.85 41.57 -27.71
N GLN A 104 -47.79 41.84 -29.02
CA GLN A 104 -48.12 43.06 -29.75
C GLN A 104 -48.24 44.37 -28.95
N ALA A 105 -47.28 45.28 -29.17
CA ALA A 105 -47.58 46.65 -29.55
C ALA A 105 -46.49 47.15 -30.51
N SER A 106 -46.94 47.89 -31.51
CA SER A 106 -46.25 48.35 -32.72
C SER A 106 -44.87 48.99 -32.57
N ASN A 107 -44.08 48.81 -33.64
CA ASN A 107 -42.87 49.51 -34.08
C ASN A 107 -41.51 48.90 -33.71
N GLN A 108 -40.89 48.34 -34.76
CA GLN A 108 -39.46 48.23 -35.06
C GLN A 108 -38.50 47.94 -33.89
N GLU A 109 -38.12 46.67 -33.76
CA GLU A 109 -36.74 46.19 -33.61
C GLU A 109 -36.76 44.64 -33.51
N SER A 110 -35.86 43.96 -34.23
CA SER A 110 -35.76 42.49 -34.24
C SER A 110 -35.55 41.96 -32.81
N PRO A 111 -36.20 40.84 -32.41
CA PRO A 111 -36.07 40.34 -31.06
C PRO A 111 -34.65 39.81 -30.84
N GLN A 112 -33.84 40.53 -30.07
CA GLN A 112 -32.57 40.02 -29.57
C GLN A 112 -32.86 38.93 -28.54
N ALA A 113 -32.43 37.70 -28.83
CA ALA A 113 -32.45 36.63 -27.85
C ALA A 113 -31.56 37.04 -26.68
N THR A 114 -32.13 37.20 -25.49
CA THR A 114 -31.36 37.46 -24.28
C THR A 114 -30.95 36.13 -23.68
N THR A 115 -29.66 35.84 -23.71
CA THR A 115 -29.09 34.66 -23.05
C THR A 115 -28.90 34.98 -21.57
N VAL A 116 -29.68 34.34 -20.70
CA VAL A 116 -29.54 34.44 -19.25
C VAL A 116 -28.65 33.30 -18.77
N ILE A 117 -27.49 33.64 -18.21
CA ILE A 117 -26.57 32.68 -17.60
C ILE A 117 -26.81 32.73 -16.09
N THR A 118 -27.27 31.63 -15.51
CA THR A 118 -27.39 31.48 -14.05
C THR A 118 -26.33 30.52 -13.58
N THR A 119 -25.42 31.01 -12.74
CA THR A 119 -24.41 30.19 -12.05
C THR A 119 -24.89 29.88 -10.65
N ARG A 120 -24.92 28.60 -10.28
CA ARG A 120 -25.25 28.16 -8.92
C ARG A 120 -24.15 27.26 -8.39
N ASP A 121 -23.59 27.65 -7.24
CA ASP A 121 -22.65 26.80 -6.49
C ASP A 121 -23.45 25.85 -5.60
N THR A 122 -23.20 24.55 -5.75
CA THR A 122 -23.78 23.54 -4.87
C THR A 122 -22.70 22.97 -3.95
N PRO A 123 -22.78 23.20 -2.63
CA PRO A 123 -21.79 22.67 -1.69
C PRO A 123 -21.86 21.14 -1.68
N GLN A 124 -20.69 20.47 -1.73
CA GLN A 124 -20.60 19.02 -1.70
C GLN A 124 -20.11 18.52 -0.35
N CYS A 125 -20.85 17.58 0.24
CA CYS A 125 -20.36 16.76 1.35
C CYS A 125 -19.47 15.67 0.74
N GLY A 126 -18.15 15.80 0.88
CA GLY A 126 -17.17 14.96 0.18
C GLY A 126 -17.45 13.46 0.25
N ASN A 127 -17.01 12.73 -0.79
CA ASN A 127 -17.40 11.34 -1.01
C ASN A 127 -16.85 10.41 0.09
N PRO A 128 -17.73 9.73 0.87
CA PRO A 128 -17.31 8.90 2.00
C PRO A 128 -16.52 7.65 1.57
N ALA A 129 -16.59 7.22 0.32
CA ALA A 129 -15.82 6.08 -0.18
C ALA A 129 -14.31 6.31 -0.06
N PHE A 130 -13.84 7.54 -0.25
CA PHE A 130 -12.42 7.89 -0.09
C PHE A 130 -11.98 7.86 1.37
N LEU A 131 -12.84 8.28 2.31
CA LEU A 131 -12.57 8.15 3.74
C LEU A 131 -12.47 6.69 4.16
N ARG A 132 -13.33 5.81 3.64
CA ARG A 132 -13.24 4.38 3.92
C ARG A 132 -11.89 3.81 3.46
N ILE A 133 -11.42 4.17 2.27
CA ILE A 133 -10.09 3.75 1.79
C ILE A 133 -8.97 4.23 2.71
N ALA A 134 -9.06 5.48 3.21
CA ALA A 134 -8.09 6.02 4.15
C ALA A 134 -8.10 5.23 5.47
N MET A 135 -9.28 4.95 6.03
CA MET A 135 -9.43 4.16 7.27
C MET A 135 -8.91 2.73 7.10
N ASP A 136 -9.26 2.06 6.00
CA ASP A 136 -8.78 0.71 5.67
C ASP A 136 -7.26 0.67 5.50
N SER A 137 -6.64 1.76 5.04
CA SER A 137 -5.18 1.86 4.89
C SER A 137 -4.49 1.97 6.25
N LEU A 138 -5.05 2.77 7.16
CA LEU A 138 -4.56 2.89 8.54
C LEU A 138 -4.71 1.59 9.33
N ASP A 139 -5.83 0.90 9.18
CA ASP A 139 -6.06 -0.40 9.82
C ASP A 139 -5.02 -1.43 9.35
N GLN A 140 -4.74 -1.49 8.04
CA GLN A 140 -3.70 -2.36 7.50
C GLN A 140 -2.29 -2.00 8.01
N ILE A 141 -1.98 -0.72 8.20
CA ILE A 141 -0.70 -0.29 8.83
C ILE A 141 -0.65 -0.80 10.27
N ASN A 142 -1.71 -0.60 11.05
CA ASN A 142 -1.74 -1.07 12.44
C ASN A 142 -1.58 -2.59 12.53
N ASN A 143 -2.26 -3.35 11.65
CA ASN A 143 -2.17 -4.80 11.60
C ASN A 143 -0.75 -5.29 11.22
N LEU A 144 -0.06 -4.57 10.32
CA LEU A 144 1.31 -4.87 9.91
C LEU A 144 2.30 -4.81 11.08
N TRP A 145 2.09 -3.88 12.01
CA TRP A 145 2.97 -3.64 13.16
C TRP A 145 2.54 -4.37 14.44
N SER A 146 1.25 -4.67 14.61
CA SER A 146 0.69 -5.30 15.82
C SER A 146 0.96 -6.80 15.96
N GLY A 147 1.65 -7.43 14.99
CA GLY A 147 2.14 -8.80 15.11
C GLY A 147 1.12 -9.89 14.75
N GLU A 148 -0.13 -9.56 14.44
CA GLU A 148 -1.10 -10.52 13.88
C GLU A 148 -0.61 -11.09 12.53
N ILE A 149 0.27 -10.35 11.85
CA ILE A 149 0.96 -10.80 10.65
C ILE A 149 2.38 -11.31 10.96
N ALA A 150 2.55 -12.13 12.00
CA ALA A 150 3.82 -12.82 12.29
C ALA A 150 4.27 -13.79 11.17
N ASN A 151 3.41 -14.07 10.18
CA ASN A 151 3.68 -14.94 9.03
C ASN A 151 3.95 -14.18 7.70
N SER A 152 4.25 -12.87 7.76
CA SER A 152 4.26 -11.97 6.59
C SER A 152 5.35 -12.22 5.54
N SER A 153 6.44 -12.92 5.86
CA SER A 153 7.49 -13.22 4.87
C SER A 153 7.00 -14.12 3.73
N ARG A 154 5.97 -14.96 3.98
CA ARG A 154 5.29 -15.75 2.93
C ARG A 154 4.15 -15.01 2.22
N GLN A 155 3.77 -13.82 2.68
CA GLN A 155 2.65 -13.07 2.10
C GLN A 155 3.04 -12.23 0.88
N SER A 156 4.32 -11.94 0.68
CA SER A 156 4.81 -11.27 -0.54
C SER A 156 4.46 -12.06 -1.82
N GLU A 157 4.28 -13.38 -1.69
CA GLU A 157 3.91 -14.30 -2.77
C GLU A 157 2.41 -14.64 -2.79
N TYR A 158 1.64 -14.24 -1.79
CA TYR A 158 0.21 -14.56 -1.74
C TYR A 158 -0.53 -13.78 -2.84
N ARG A 159 -1.07 -14.52 -3.80
CA ARG A 159 -1.81 -13.96 -4.93
C ARG A 159 -3.30 -13.99 -4.64
N VAL A 160 -3.92 -12.82 -4.58
CA VAL A 160 -5.38 -12.70 -4.59
C VAL A 160 -5.79 -12.40 -6.04
N ALA A 161 -6.57 -13.30 -6.65
CA ALA A 161 -6.94 -13.21 -8.06
C ALA A 161 -5.75 -13.03 -9.03
N GLY A 162 -4.62 -13.68 -8.72
CA GLY A 162 -3.39 -13.62 -9.53
C GLY A 162 -2.50 -12.40 -9.29
N LYS A 163 -2.94 -11.42 -8.50
CA LYS A 163 -2.16 -10.22 -8.14
C LYS A 163 -1.57 -10.33 -6.74
N THR A 164 -0.34 -9.85 -6.57
CA THR A 164 0.25 -9.69 -5.23
C THR A 164 -0.48 -8.57 -4.49
N GLN A 165 -0.45 -8.59 -3.15
CA GLN A 165 -1.02 -7.51 -2.34
C GLN A 165 -0.40 -6.14 -2.70
N ILE A 166 0.89 -6.14 -3.07
CA ILE A 166 1.60 -4.95 -3.55
C ILE A 166 0.94 -4.38 -4.81
N GLN A 167 0.68 -5.23 -5.80
CA GLN A 167 0.05 -4.82 -7.06
C GLN A 167 -1.37 -4.29 -6.84
N VAL A 168 -2.14 -4.90 -5.94
CA VAL A 168 -3.48 -4.41 -5.58
C VAL A 168 -3.44 -3.00 -4.99
N ILE A 169 -2.45 -2.71 -4.14
CA ILE A 169 -2.27 -1.37 -3.57
C ILE A 169 -1.85 -0.37 -4.65
N GLU A 170 -0.90 -0.74 -5.51
CA GLU A 170 -0.42 0.11 -6.61
C GLU A 170 -1.55 0.44 -7.61
N ASP A 171 -2.40 -0.53 -7.95
CA ASP A 171 -3.59 -0.32 -8.78
C ASP A 171 -4.56 0.68 -8.14
N LYS A 172 -4.81 0.55 -6.83
CA LYS A 172 -5.68 1.49 -6.09
C LYS A 172 -5.11 2.90 -6.06
N ILE A 173 -3.79 3.04 -5.90
CA ILE A 173 -3.12 4.35 -5.98
C ILE A 173 -3.32 4.95 -7.37
N GLY A 174 -3.15 4.15 -8.43
CA GLY A 174 -3.39 4.58 -9.81
C GLY A 174 -4.81 5.08 -10.02
N GLN A 175 -5.81 4.31 -9.58
CA GLN A 175 -7.23 4.70 -9.68
C GLN A 175 -7.54 6.00 -8.94
N LEU A 176 -6.99 6.19 -7.74
CA LEU A 176 -7.21 7.42 -6.99
C LEU A 176 -6.57 8.64 -7.66
N LYS A 177 -5.38 8.50 -8.24
CA LYS A 177 -4.74 9.58 -8.99
C LYS A 177 -5.56 9.99 -10.21
N GLU A 178 -6.05 9.02 -10.97
CA GLU A 178 -6.91 9.26 -12.13
C GLU A 178 -8.24 9.94 -11.70
N LEU A 179 -8.87 9.45 -10.63
CA LEU A 179 -10.08 10.07 -10.09
C LEU A 179 -9.82 11.51 -9.63
N ARG A 180 -8.66 11.78 -9.01
CA ARG A 180 -8.26 13.12 -8.60
C ARG A 180 -8.07 14.05 -9.80
N GLU A 181 -7.36 13.61 -10.83
CA GLU A 181 -7.17 14.39 -12.07
C GLU A 181 -8.52 14.71 -12.73
N ASN A 182 -9.43 13.74 -12.76
CA ASN A 182 -10.79 13.95 -13.26
C ASN A 182 -11.61 14.93 -12.39
N LEU A 183 -11.36 14.98 -11.08
CA LEU A 183 -11.99 15.97 -10.20
C LEU A 183 -11.39 17.37 -10.42
N VAL A 184 -10.08 17.48 -10.65
CA VAL A 184 -9.42 18.75 -11.04
C VAL A 184 -10.00 19.28 -12.34
N ALA A 185 -10.13 18.44 -13.36
CA ALA A 185 -10.63 18.86 -14.68
C ALA A 185 -12.10 19.30 -14.68
N LYS A 186 -12.85 18.99 -13.62
CA LYS A 186 -14.26 19.38 -13.44
C LYS A 186 -14.46 20.64 -12.59
N CYS A 187 -13.40 21.11 -11.93
CA CYS A 187 -13.39 22.37 -11.18
C CYS A 187 -12.97 23.53 -12.10
#